data_AF-A0A530BNN6-F1
#
_entry.id   AF-A0A530BNN6-F1
#
_cell.length_a   1.000
_cell.length_b   1.000
_cell.length_c   1.000
_cell.angle_alpha   90.00
_cell.angle_beta   90.00
_cell.angle_gamma   90.00
#
_symmetry.space_group_name_H-M   'P 1'
#
loop_
_entity.id
_entity.type
_entity.pdbx_description
1 polymer ?
#
loop_
_entity_poly.entity_id
_entity_poly.type
_entity_poly.pdbx_seq_one_letter_code
_entity_poly.pdbx_strand_id
1 'polypeptide(L)' 'MSEDKAIWPPIDPISAGLHGHCPRCGEGKLFSGFLTVGKRCYNCGLDYSFADAGDGPAVFVILIIGFIVVGLALWV' A
#
# COMPACT_ATOMS: atom_id res chain seq x y z
N MET A 1 11.60 20.71 -10.11
CA MET A 1 11.34 20.04 -8.82
C MET A 1 10.43 20.98 -8.05
N SER A 2 9.13 20.68 -7.98
CA SER A 2 8.15 21.60 -7.41
C SER A 2 8.40 21.73 -5.91
N GLU A 3 8.77 22.93 -5.45
CA GLU A 3 8.88 23.24 -4.01
C GLU A 3 7.48 23.28 -3.41
N ASP A 4 7.03 22.15 -2.88
CA ASP A 4 5.74 22.04 -2.20
C ASP A 4 5.87 22.67 -0.79
N LYS A 5 5.35 23.90 -0.62
CA LYS A 5 5.39 24.69 0.63
C LYS A 5 4.34 24.26 1.66
N ALA A 6 3.94 23.00 1.64
CA ALA A 6 2.82 22.55 2.44
C ALA A 6 3.30 22.14 3.84
N ILE A 7 2.88 22.91 4.86
CA ILE A 7 3.23 22.69 6.27
C ILE A 7 2.36 21.52 6.79
N TRP A 8 2.90 20.31 6.76
CA TRP A 8 2.29 19.12 7.35
C TRP A 8 3.11 18.66 8.56
N PRO A 9 2.47 18.08 9.59
CA PRO A 9 3.22 17.49 10.69
C PRO A 9 4.13 16.38 10.15
N PRO A 10 5.36 16.26 10.67
CA PRO A 10 6.24 15.16 10.31
C PRO A 10 5.58 13.86 10.80
N ILE A 11 5.13 13.04 9.85
CA ILE A 11 4.62 11.71 10.10
C ILE A 11 5.73 10.69 9.89
N ASP A 12 5.80 9.70 10.77
CA ASP A 12 6.73 8.60 10.59
C ASP A 12 6.16 7.64 9.52
N PRO A 13 6.81 7.47 8.37
CA PRO A 13 6.27 6.67 7.27
C PRO A 13 6.09 5.20 7.66
N ILE A 14 6.90 4.68 8.58
CA ILE A 14 6.78 3.30 9.06
C ILE A 14 5.51 3.16 9.91
N SER A 15 5.34 4.02 10.92
CA SER A 15 4.15 4.01 11.77
C SER A 15 2.87 4.24 10.97
N ALA A 16 2.87 5.22 10.07
CA ALA A 16 1.73 5.51 9.22
C ALA A 16 1.40 4.34 8.27
N GLY A 17 2.41 3.72 7.68
CA GLY A 17 2.23 2.53 6.83
C GLY A 17 1.68 1.33 7.60
N LEU A 18 2.23 1.07 8.80
CA LEU A 18 1.84 -0.07 9.64
C LEU A 18 0.41 0.04 10.15
N HIS A 19 -0.04 1.26 10.47
CA HIS A 19 -1.42 1.51 10.89
C HIS A 19 -2.39 1.73 9.71
N GLY A 20 -1.89 1.74 8.46
CA GLY A 20 -2.72 2.04 7.30
C GLY A 20 -3.29 3.46 7.33
N HIS A 21 -2.50 4.43 7.81
CA HIS A 21 -2.85 5.82 7.92
C HIS A 21 -2.31 6.67 6.76
N CYS A 22 -2.89 7.86 6.59
CA CYS A 22 -2.54 8.78 5.52
C CYS A 22 -1.08 9.26 5.67
N PRO A 23 -0.24 9.13 4.63
CA PRO A 23 1.16 9.56 4.66
C PRO A 23 1.33 11.09 4.60
N ARG A 24 0.26 11.88 4.70
CA ARG A 24 0.33 13.34 4.74
C ARG A 24 -0.17 13.91 6.06
N CYS A 25 -1.26 13.35 6.59
CA CYS A 25 -1.89 13.88 7.80
C CYS A 25 -1.87 12.94 8.99
N GLY A 26 -1.49 11.66 8.85
CA GLY A 26 -1.45 10.70 9.96
C GLY A 26 -2.81 10.21 10.46
N GLU A 27 -3.88 10.99 10.32
CA GLU A 27 -5.21 10.62 10.84
C GLU A 27 -6.08 9.80 9.88
N GLY A 28 -6.02 10.10 8.58
CA GLY A 28 -6.92 9.48 7.60
C GLY A 28 -6.62 8.01 7.37
N LYS A 29 -7.62 7.18 7.05
CA LYS A 29 -7.40 5.79 6.64
C LYS A 29 -6.94 5.73 5.18
N LEU A 30 -5.85 5.02 4.93
CA LEU A 30 -5.29 4.78 3.60
C LEU A 30 -6.12 3.74 2.84
N PHE A 31 -6.55 2.68 3.53
CA PHE A 31 -7.33 1.58 2.96
C PHE A 31 -8.82 1.77 3.23
N SER A 32 -9.63 1.58 2.18
CA SER A 32 -11.10 1.58 2.26
C SER A 32 -11.67 0.17 2.48
N GLY A 33 -10.87 -0.86 2.22
CA GLY A 33 -11.19 -2.27 2.44
C GLY A 33 -9.98 -3.03 3.00
N PHE A 34 -9.91 -4.33 2.73
CA PHE A 34 -8.81 -5.17 3.22
C PHE A 34 -7.49 -4.91 2.47
N LEU A 35 -7.54 -4.85 1.14
CA LEU A 35 -6.40 -4.54 0.27
C LEU A 35 -6.65 -3.33 -0.64
N THR A 36 -7.85 -2.76 -0.59
CA THR A 36 -8.26 -1.68 -1.49
C THR A 36 -7.81 -0.33 -0.95
N VAL A 37 -6.85 0.30 -1.62
CA VAL A 37 -6.47 1.69 -1.37
C VAL A 37 -7.67 2.60 -1.67
N GLY A 38 -8.00 3.52 -0.75
CA GLY A 38 -9.09 4.48 -0.95
C GLY A 38 -8.76 5.44 -2.10
N LYS A 39 -9.75 6.14 -2.67
CA LYS A 39 -9.45 7.16 -3.71
C LYS A 39 -8.78 8.40 -3.12
N ARG A 40 -9.24 8.83 -1.95
CA ARG A 40 -8.81 10.07 -1.28
C ARG A 40 -8.84 9.93 0.23
N CYS A 41 -7.95 10.63 0.91
CA CYS A 41 -7.99 10.80 2.36
C CYS A 41 -9.23 11.62 2.76
N TYR A 42 -10.03 11.13 3.72
CA TYR A 42 -11.19 11.90 4.22
C TYR A 42 -10.80 13.15 5.03
N ASN A 43 -9.63 13.14 5.68
CA ASN A 43 -9.18 14.26 6.53
C ASN A 43 -8.47 15.38 5.73
N CYS A 44 -7.41 15.04 4.98
CA CYS A 44 -6.61 16.03 4.26
C CYS A 44 -6.87 16.10 2.74
N GLY A 45 -7.76 15.25 2.20
CA GLY A 45 -8.09 15.24 0.77
C GLY A 45 -6.99 14.74 -0.16
N LEU A 46 -5.89 14.17 0.36
CA LEU A 46 -4.82 13.62 -0.47
C LEU A 46 -5.37 12.53 -1.38
N ASP A 47 -5.11 12.66 -2.68
CA ASP A 47 -5.50 11.67 -3.69
C ASP A 47 -4.53 10.50 -3.65
N TYR A 48 -5.01 9.29 -3.36
CA TYR A 48 -4.15 8.10 -3.22
C TYR A 48 -3.94 7.35 -4.54
N SER A 49 -4.42 7.87 -5.67
CA SER A 49 -4.27 7.20 -6.97
C SER A 49 -2.80 6.98 -7.38
N PHE A 50 -1.85 7.71 -6.77
CA PHE A 50 -0.41 7.49 -6.97
C PHE A 50 0.13 6.25 -6.26
N ALA A 51 -0.58 5.75 -5.23
CA ALA A 51 -0.14 4.66 -4.35
C ALA A 51 -0.82 3.32 -4.68
N ASP A 52 -1.59 3.26 -5.78
CA ASP A 52 -2.19 2.01 -6.26
C ASP A 52 -1.12 1.16 -6.96
N ALA A 53 -0.39 0.38 -6.17
CA ALA A 53 0.62 -0.57 -6.65
C ALA A 53 0.01 -1.90 -7.13
N GLY A 54 -1.32 -2.07 -7.03
CA GLY A 54 -2.01 -3.32 -7.31
C GLY A 54 -1.61 -4.49 -6.38
N ASP A 55 -1.91 -5.71 -6.82
CA ASP A 55 -1.72 -6.96 -6.06
C ASP A 55 -0.28 -7.53 -6.17
N GLY A 56 0.76 -6.69 -6.14
CA GLY A 56 2.17 -7.12 -6.22
C GLY A 56 2.52 -8.30 -5.28
N PRO A 57 2.10 -8.29 -3.99
CA PRO A 57 2.32 -9.41 -3.09
C PRO A 57 1.62 -10.70 -3.51
N ALA A 58 0.41 -10.62 -4.09
CA ALA A 58 -0.35 -11.81 -4.49
C ALA A 58 0.34 -12.56 -5.63
N VAL A 59 0.87 -11.81 -6.61
CA VAL A 59 1.65 -12.40 -7.72
C VAL A 59 2.87 -13.15 -7.17
N PHE A 60 3.58 -12.55 -6.21
CA PHE A 60 4.75 -13.17 -5.60
C PHE A 60 4.41 -14.48 -4.88
N VAL A 61 3.31 -14.49 -4.12
CA VAL A 61 2.80 -15.68 -3.44
C VAL A 61 2.42 -16.78 -4.43
N ILE A 62 1.71 -16.44 -5.51
CA ILE A 62 1.30 -17.40 -6.54
C ILE A 62 2.52 -18.02 -7.23
N LEU A 63 3.54 -17.24 -7.56
CA LEU A 63 4.76 -17.73 -8.21
C LEU A 63 5.54 -18.70 -7.32
N ILE A 64 5.71 -18.38 -6.02
CA ILE A 64 6.42 -19.26 -5.07
C ILE A 64 5.66 -20.56 -4.89
N ILE A 65 4.36 -20.49 -4.60
CA ILE A 65 3.53 -21.68 -4.38
C ILE A 65 3.48 -22.52 -5.65
N GLY A 66 3.29 -21.90 -6.81
CA GLY A 66 3.29 -22.57 -8.10
C GLY A 66 4.61 -23.30 -8.37
N PHE A 67 5.75 -22.66 -8.09
CA PHE A 67 7.06 -23.30 -8.24
C PHE A 67 7.21 -24.55 -7.35
N ILE A 68 6.80 -24.47 -6.08
CA ILE A 68 6.85 -25.60 -5.16
C ILE A 68 5.95 -26.74 -5.64
N VAL A 69 4.70 -26.44 -5.99
CA VAL A 69 3.72 -27.45 -6.44
C VAL A 69 4.16 -28.13 -7.72
N VAL A 70 4.59 -27.37 -8.73
CA VAL A 70 5.07 -27.92 -10.01
C VAL A 70 6.35 -28.73 -9.81
N GLY A 71 7.29 -28.23 -8.99
CA GLY A 71 8.52 -28.95 -8.66
C GLY A 71 8.26 -30.31 -8.00
N LEU A 72 7.32 -30.36 -7.05
CA LEU A 72 6.90 -31.61 -6.41
C LEU A 72 6.16 -32.55 -7.37
N ALA A 73 5.32 -32.00 -8.25
CA ALA A 73 4.57 -32.80 -9.24
C ALA A 73 5.49 -33.45 -10.28
N LEU A 74 6.59 -32.81 -10.66
CA LEU A 74 7.60 -33.38 -11.56
C LEU A 74 8.55 -34.37 -10.87
N TRP A 75 8.66 -34.29 -9.54
CA TRP A 75 9.50 -35.18 -8.74
C TRP A 75 8.84 -36.56 -8.51
N VAL A 76 7.51 -36.60 -8.49
CA VAL A 76 6.69 -37.82 -8.40
C VAL A 76 6.64 -38.52 -9.76
#